data_AF-A0A0E3JX60-F1
#
_entry.id   AF-A0A0E3JX60-F1
#
_cell.length_a   1.000
_cell.length_b   1.000
_cell.length_c   1.000
_cell.angle_alpha   90.00
_cell.angle_beta   90.00
_cell.angle_gamma   90.00
#
_symmetry.space_group_name_H-M   'P 1'
#
loop_
_entity.id
_entity.type
_entity.pdbx_description
1 polymer ?
#
loop_
_entity_poly.entity_id
_entity_poly.type
_entity_poly.pdbx_seq_one_letter_code
_entity_poly.pdbx_strand_id
1 'polypeptide(L)'
;MDREHVKDIIKAWIQRINEDEVLSKDITALNFGLCEPYGIELIGSANYDEEDDDWACEEDFVPIERNCPDLGIDDTYDWESVLKETETILKELVQELKDLPILKVEHITTGFCDGDLIVVK
;
A
#
# COMPACT_ATOMS: atom_id res chain seq x y z
N MET A 1 1.29 -4.54 -18.23
CA MET A 1 2.05 -4.67 -16.97
C MET A 1 2.31 -6.15 -16.75
N ASP A 2 3.51 -6.55 -16.34
CA ASP A 2 3.75 -7.92 -15.88
C ASP A 2 3.28 -8.05 -14.44
N ARG A 3 2.04 -8.49 -14.26
CA ARG A 3 1.35 -8.48 -12.97
C ARG A 3 2.01 -9.36 -11.91
N GLU A 4 2.48 -10.54 -12.28
CA GLU A 4 3.12 -11.45 -11.32
C GLU A 4 4.46 -10.88 -10.87
N HIS A 5 5.22 -10.26 -11.78
CA HIS A 5 6.45 -9.56 -11.43
C HIS A 5 6.20 -8.41 -10.44
N VAL A 6 5.21 -7.56 -10.71
CA VAL A 6 4.82 -6.46 -9.81
C VAL A 6 4.38 -7.00 -8.45
N LYS A 7 3.56 -8.05 -8.44
CA LYS A 7 3.10 -8.71 -7.21
C LYS A 7 4.27 -9.24 -6.38
N ASP A 8 5.25 -9.88 -7.00
CA ASP A 8 6.44 -10.39 -6.31
C ASP A 8 7.29 -9.25 -5.70
N ILE A 9 7.41 -8.12 -6.40
CA ILE A 9 8.10 -6.93 -5.88
C ILE A 9 7.39 -6.39 -4.63
N ILE A 10 6.08 -6.14 -4.72
CA ILE A 10 5.29 -5.59 -3.60
C ILE A 10 5.30 -6.57 -2.42
N LYS A 11 5.16 -7.87 -2.68
CA LYS A 11 5.21 -8.92 -1.67
C LYS A 11 6.54 -8.91 -0.92
N ALA A 12 7.65 -8.90 -1.64
CA ALA A 12 8.98 -8.89 -1.03
C ALA A 12 9.20 -7.62 -0.20
N TRP A 13 8.68 -6.48 -0.67
CA TRP A 13 8.74 -5.21 0.06
C TRP A 13 7.94 -5.23 1.36
N ILE A 14 6.69 -5.69 1.35
CA ILE A 14 5.87 -5.85 2.57
C ILE A 14 6.55 -6.80 3.58
N GLN A 15 7.14 -7.90 3.09
CA GLN A 15 7.84 -8.86 3.95
C GLN A 15 9.05 -8.24 4.63
N ARG A 16 9.86 -7.44 3.91
CA ARG A 16 11.01 -6.72 4.50
C ARG A 16 10.56 -5.73 5.58
N ILE A 17 9.55 -4.91 5.30
CA ILE A 17 9.00 -3.99 6.30
C ILE A 17 8.54 -4.76 7.54
N ASN A 18 7.85 -5.88 7.37
CA ASN A 18 7.41 -6.69 8.50
C ASN A 18 8.57 -7.32 9.31
N GLU A 19 9.68 -7.63 8.66
CA GLU A 19 10.87 -8.19 9.32
C GLU A 19 11.65 -7.11 10.10
N ASP A 20 11.71 -5.90 9.56
CA ASP A 20 12.53 -4.80 10.09
C ASP A 20 11.79 -3.90 11.07
N GLU A 21 10.45 -3.83 10.99
CA GLU A 21 9.62 -2.89 11.74
C GLU A 21 8.56 -3.58 12.60
N VAL A 22 8.19 -2.94 13.71
CA VAL A 22 7.09 -3.38 14.57
C VAL A 22 5.97 -2.36 14.52
N LEU A 23 4.82 -2.76 14.00
CA LEU A 23 3.64 -1.90 13.96
C LEU A 23 3.09 -1.67 15.38
N SER A 24 2.90 -0.39 15.76
CA SER A 24 2.22 -0.06 17.00
C SER A 24 0.76 -0.52 16.96
N LYS A 25 0.22 -0.91 18.12
CA LYS A 25 -1.20 -1.31 18.24
C LYS A 25 -2.17 -0.15 18.07
N ASP A 26 -1.66 1.08 18.15
CA ASP A 26 -2.46 2.29 17.98
C ASP A 26 -2.72 2.59 16.49
N ILE A 27 -1.97 1.95 15.57
CA ILE A 27 -2.20 2.10 14.13
C ILE A 27 -3.40 1.26 13.71
N THR A 28 -4.41 1.91 13.16
CA THR A 28 -5.69 1.30 12.79
C THR A 28 -5.86 1.18 11.28
N ALA A 29 -5.15 2.01 10.51
CA ALA A 29 -5.22 2.02 9.06
C ALA A 29 -3.85 2.08 8.39
N LEU A 30 -3.74 1.49 7.21
CA LEU A 30 -2.60 1.61 6.31
C LEU A 30 -3.05 2.10 4.94
N ASN A 31 -2.30 3.02 4.35
CA ASN A 31 -2.47 3.43 2.96
C ASN A 31 -1.25 3.00 2.12
N PHE A 32 -1.53 2.31 1.02
CA PHE A 32 -0.57 1.96 -0.01
C PHE A 32 -0.72 2.92 -1.20
N GLY A 33 -0.04 4.07 -1.14
CA GLY A 33 -0.17 5.15 -2.11
C GLY A 33 0.63 4.89 -3.39
N LEU A 34 -0.02 4.91 -4.55
CA LEU A 34 0.59 4.79 -5.87
C LEU A 34 0.97 6.18 -6.41
N CYS A 35 2.21 6.32 -6.90
CA CYS A 35 2.75 7.57 -7.43
C CYS A 35 3.45 7.36 -8.78
N GLU A 36 3.57 8.41 -9.59
CA GLU A 36 4.39 8.37 -10.82
C GLU A 36 5.89 8.44 -10.50
N PRO A 37 6.77 7.73 -11.23
CA PRO A 37 6.51 6.82 -12.37
C PRO A 37 6.32 5.36 -11.90
N TYR A 38 5.17 5.07 -11.27
CA TYR A 38 4.73 3.78 -10.74
C TYR A 38 5.60 3.18 -9.64
N GLY A 39 5.73 3.95 -8.55
CA GLY A 39 6.15 3.46 -7.24
C GLY A 39 4.97 3.36 -6.27
N ILE A 40 5.15 2.63 -5.18
CA ILE A 40 4.18 2.56 -4.08
C ILE A 40 4.82 2.98 -2.77
N GLU A 41 4.10 3.73 -1.96
CA GLU A 41 4.50 4.12 -0.61
C GLU A 41 3.58 3.52 0.46
N LEU A 42 4.09 3.34 1.67
CA LEU A 42 3.32 2.90 2.83
C LEU A 42 3.32 3.97 3.92
N ILE A 43 2.13 4.35 4.35
CA ILE A 43 1.89 5.17 5.54
C ILE A 43 0.86 4.45 6.42
N GLY A 44 0.96 4.60 7.73
CA GLY A 44 -0.06 4.16 8.67
C GLY A 44 -0.55 5.30 9.55
N SER A 45 -1.83 5.28 9.87
CA SER A 45 -2.49 6.25 10.75
C SER A 45 -3.16 5.55 11.94
N ALA A 46 -3.20 6.24 13.07
CA ALA A 46 -4.02 5.84 14.21
C ALA A 46 -5.52 6.13 14.00
N ASN A 47 -5.85 6.99 13.03
CA ASN A 47 -7.22 7.33 12.66
C ASN A 47 -7.59 6.77 11.27
N TYR A 48 -8.88 6.57 11.09
CA TYR A 48 -9.49 6.22 9.81
C TYR A 48 -10.83 6.93 9.71
N ASP A 49 -11.06 7.60 8.59
CA ASP A 49 -12.36 8.17 8.25
C ASP A 49 -12.70 7.73 6.82
N GLU A 50 -13.84 7.05 6.65
CA GLU A 50 -14.27 6.55 5.33
C GLU A 50 -14.78 7.67 4.41
N GLU A 51 -15.09 8.85 4.96
CA GLU A 51 -15.62 9.99 4.23
C GLU A 51 -14.58 11.13 4.08
N ASP A 52 -13.39 10.99 4.69
CA ASP A 52 -12.34 12.00 4.69
C ASP A 52 -10.95 11.38 4.49
N ASP A 53 -10.50 11.30 3.23
CA ASP A 53 -9.23 10.70 2.82
C ASP A 53 -7.98 11.40 3.40
N ASP A 54 -8.11 12.57 4.04
CA ASP A 54 -7.00 13.27 4.68
C ASP A 54 -6.31 12.42 5.77
N TRP A 55 -7.00 11.42 6.35
CA TRP A 55 -6.39 10.49 7.31
C TRP A 55 -5.16 9.78 6.71
N ALA A 56 -5.13 9.53 5.39
CA ALA A 56 -4.02 8.84 4.73
C ALA A 56 -2.75 9.70 4.61
N CYS A 57 -2.85 10.99 4.96
CA CYS A 57 -1.71 11.90 5.11
C CYS A 57 -1.19 11.97 6.55
N GLU A 58 -1.87 11.32 7.51
CA GLU A 58 -1.42 11.24 8.90
C GLU A 58 -0.31 10.19 9.05
N GLU A 59 0.92 10.67 9.22
CA GLU A 59 2.14 9.86 9.29
C GLU A 59 2.42 9.33 10.72
N ASP A 60 1.43 8.72 11.39
CA ASP A 60 1.62 8.12 12.72
C ASP A 60 2.55 6.89 12.68
N PHE A 61 2.61 6.24 11.53
CA PHE A 61 3.58 5.21 11.18
C PHE A 61 4.15 5.43 9.78
N VAL A 62 5.48 5.52 9.70
CA VAL A 62 6.22 5.56 8.43
C VAL A 62 7.38 4.58 8.55
N PRO A 63 7.40 3.48 7.80
CA PRO A 63 8.50 2.52 7.86
C PRO A 63 9.78 3.13 7.29
N ILE A 64 10.94 2.64 7.72
CA ILE A 64 12.24 3.06 7.15
C ILE A 64 12.26 2.84 5.63
N GLU A 65 11.73 1.72 5.15
CA GLU A 65 11.53 1.43 3.72
C GLU A 65 10.14 1.93 3.23
N ARG A 66 9.83 3.21 3.48
CA ARG A 66 8.55 3.87 3.08
C ARG A 66 8.16 3.62 1.63
N ASN A 67 9.13 3.61 0.73
CA ASN A 67 8.89 3.58 -0.71
C ASN A 67 9.40 2.28 -1.33
N CYS A 68 8.60 1.73 -2.23
CA CYS A 68 9.01 0.78 -3.26
C CYS A 68 8.95 1.51 -4.61
N PRO A 69 10.04 2.19 -5.01
CA PRO A 69 10.01 3.23 -6.04
C PRO A 69 9.92 2.72 -7.48
N ASP A 70 10.20 1.44 -7.71
CA ASP A 70 10.20 0.85 -9.05
C ASP A 70 9.48 -0.51 -8.99
N LEU A 71 8.30 -0.56 -9.59
CA LEU A 71 7.50 -1.78 -9.74
C LEU A 71 7.80 -2.51 -11.07
N GLY A 72 8.75 -2.03 -11.88
CA GLY A 72 9.03 -2.57 -13.20
C GLY A 72 7.90 -2.29 -14.20
N ILE A 73 7.15 -1.21 -13.99
CA ILE A 73 6.03 -0.80 -14.83
C ILE A 73 6.51 0.27 -15.80
N ASP A 74 6.25 0.04 -17.09
CA ASP A 74 6.57 0.99 -18.15
C ASP A 74 5.67 2.24 -18.07
N ASP A 75 6.23 3.42 -18.34
CA ASP A 75 5.53 4.71 -18.25
C ASP A 75 4.47 4.91 -19.36
N THR A 76 4.37 3.99 -20.33
CA THR A 76 3.30 3.98 -21.34
C THR A 76 1.96 3.44 -20.84
N TYR A 77 1.91 2.79 -19.67
CA TYR A 77 0.65 2.37 -19.07
C TYR A 77 -0.12 3.57 -18.50
N ASP A 78 -1.44 3.57 -18.60
CA ASP A 78 -2.30 4.56 -17.96
C ASP A 78 -2.44 4.29 -16.45
N TRP A 79 -2.46 5.36 -15.66
CA TRP A 79 -2.43 5.25 -14.20
C TRP A 79 -3.69 4.59 -13.64
N GLU A 80 -4.85 4.76 -14.29
CA GLU A 80 -6.11 4.13 -13.89
C GLU A 80 -6.02 2.60 -13.99
N SER A 81 -5.46 2.09 -15.10
CA SER A 81 -5.25 0.66 -15.28
C SER A 81 -4.19 0.11 -14.31
N VAL A 82 -3.12 0.88 -14.04
CA VAL A 82 -2.10 0.47 -13.06
C VAL A 82 -2.68 0.46 -11.64
N LEU A 83 -3.50 1.45 -11.27
CA LEU A 83 -4.16 1.51 -9.97
C LEU A 83 -5.10 0.31 -9.78
N LYS A 84 -5.91 -0.02 -10.78
CA LYS A 84 -6.83 -1.16 -10.72
C LYS A 84 -6.11 -2.50 -10.56
N GLU A 85 -5.00 -2.68 -11.26
CA GLU A 85 -4.20 -3.90 -11.12
C GLU A 85 -3.47 -3.93 -9.77
N THR A 86 -2.95 -2.79 -9.30
CA THR A 86 -2.33 -2.64 -7.97
C THR A 86 -3.33 -2.96 -6.86
N GLU A 87 -4.56 -2.44 -6.94
CA GLU A 87 -5.66 -2.77 -6.03
C GLU A 87 -5.91 -4.29 -5.99
N THR A 88 -5.96 -4.93 -7.15
CA THR A 88 -6.17 -6.38 -7.25
C THR A 88 -5.01 -7.15 -6.62
N ILE A 89 -3.77 -6.73 -6.88
CA ILE A 89 -2.56 -7.32 -6.28
C ILE A 89 -2.58 -7.17 -4.76
N LEU A 90 -2.88 -5.98 -4.23
CA LEU A 90 -2.93 -5.72 -2.80
C LEU A 90 -4.02 -6.55 -2.11
N LYS A 91 -5.22 -6.67 -2.72
CA LYS A 91 -6.29 -7.55 -2.21
C LYS A 91 -5.82 -9.00 -2.09
N GLU A 92 -5.08 -9.51 -3.07
CA GLU A 92 -4.51 -10.86 -2.99
C GLU A 92 -3.43 -10.97 -1.92
N LEU A 93 -2.50 -10.02 -1.88
CA LEU A 93 -1.38 -10.04 -0.93
C LEU A 93 -1.84 -9.90 0.51
N VAL A 94 -2.83 -9.07 0.79
CA VAL A 94 -3.43 -8.93 2.13
C VAL A 94 -4.04 -10.25 2.61
N GLN A 95 -4.64 -11.03 1.72
CA GLN A 95 -5.17 -12.35 2.06
C GLN A 95 -4.07 -13.41 2.19
N GLU A 96 -3.08 -13.39 1.29
CA GLU A 96 -1.95 -14.32 1.25
C GLU A 96 -1.01 -14.14 2.46
N LEU A 97 -0.80 -12.89 2.89
CA LEU A 97 0.10 -12.47 3.95
C LEU A 97 -0.64 -12.08 5.24
N LYS A 98 -1.90 -12.48 5.41
CA LYS A 98 -2.77 -12.10 6.55
C LYS A 98 -2.19 -12.35 7.95
N ASP A 99 -1.22 -13.24 8.05
CA ASP A 99 -0.58 -13.61 9.31
C ASP A 99 0.55 -12.65 9.70
N LEU A 100 1.05 -11.82 8.75
CA LEU A 100 2.07 -10.82 8.99
C LEU A 100 1.55 -9.72 9.94
N PRO A 101 2.22 -9.47 11.08
CA PRO A 101 1.86 -8.39 12.00
C PRO A 101 1.64 -7.03 11.34
N ILE A 102 2.45 -6.66 10.34
CA ILE A 102 2.32 -5.38 9.64
C ILE A 102 0.95 -5.20 8.98
N LEU A 103 0.27 -6.28 8.58
CA LEU A 103 -1.04 -6.22 7.89
C LEU A 103 -2.23 -6.43 8.84
N LYS A 104 -1.99 -6.49 10.16
CA LYS A 104 -3.03 -6.70 11.18
C LYS A 104 -3.66 -5.40 11.67
N VAL A 105 -3.96 -4.51 10.72
CA VAL A 105 -4.76 -3.30 10.91
C VAL A 105 -6.21 -3.54 10.54
N GLU A 106 -7.10 -2.64 10.95
CA GLU A 106 -8.54 -2.74 10.65
C GLU A 106 -8.83 -2.35 9.21
N HIS A 107 -8.18 -1.28 8.72
CA HIS A 107 -8.41 -0.73 7.39
C HIS A 107 -7.14 -0.74 6.55
N ILE A 108 -7.26 -1.11 5.28
CA ILE A 108 -6.19 -0.94 4.29
C ILE A 108 -6.76 -0.27 3.06
N THR A 109 -6.11 0.78 2.57
CA THR A 109 -6.46 1.46 1.34
C THR A 109 -5.30 1.51 0.36
N THR A 110 -5.63 1.85 -0.88
CA THR A 110 -4.70 2.27 -1.92
C THR A 110 -5.32 3.42 -2.69
N GLY A 111 -4.52 4.24 -3.35
CA GLY A 111 -5.00 5.35 -4.15
C GLY A 111 -3.87 5.90 -4.99
N PHE A 112 -4.20 6.74 -5.96
CA PHE A 112 -3.20 7.51 -6.70
C PHE A 112 -3.02 8.87 -6.02
N CYS A 113 -1.82 9.47 -6.05
CA CYS A 113 -1.49 10.69 -5.26
C CYS A 113 -2.50 11.86 -5.30
N ASP A 114 -3.31 11.99 -6.36
CA ASP A 114 -4.33 13.03 -6.51
C ASP A 114 -5.77 12.47 -6.69
N GLY A 115 -5.98 11.19 -6.38
CA GLY A 115 -7.25 10.50 -6.56
C GLY A 115 -7.86 10.00 -5.25
N ASP A 116 -9.11 9.56 -5.32
CA ASP A 116 -9.83 9.00 -4.18
C ASP A 116 -9.18 7.70 -3.69
N LEU A 117 -9.28 7.44 -2.38
CA LEU A 117 -8.84 6.17 -1.81
C LEU A 117 -9.80 5.03 -2.14
N ILE A 118 -9.23 3.86 -2.37
CA ILE A 118 -9.92 2.60 -2.65
C ILE A 118 -9.65 1.65 -1.49
N VAL A 119 -10.73 1.16 -0.87
CA VAL A 119 -10.64 0.19 0.22
C VAL A 119 -10.21 -1.20 -0.29
N VAL A 120 -9.14 -1.71 0.31
CA VAL A 120 -8.55 -3.05 0.07
C VAL A 120 -9.04 -4.06 1.10
N LYS A 121 -9.09 -3.67 2.38
CA LYS A 121 -9.50 -4.50 3.53
C LYS A 121 -10.26 -3.67 4.54
#